data_AF-A0A8H3J2D1-F1
#
_entry.id   AF-A0A8H3J2D1-F1
#
_cell.length_a   1.000
_cell.length_b   1.000
_cell.length_c   1.000
_cell.angle_alpha   90.00
_cell.angle_beta   90.00
_cell.angle_gamma   90.00
#
_symmetry.space_group_name_H-M   'P 1'
#
loop_
_entity.id
_entity.type
_entity.pdbx_description
1 polymer ?
#
loop_
_entity_poly.entity_id
_entity_poly.type
_entity_poly.pdbx_seq_one_letter_code
_entity_poly.pdbx_strand_id
1 'polypeptide(L)'
;MTPTYRAPLAIRFENLSAFIKQQIALADEKDAGRQTDSEMEKVESLRRLSNLLDLRPKYNPKSVKRAIESVVQRYEPERDKQPWKQYTFAALHDRCRTAVVAIASNGSTTQPHLFRTYDHNSSDHPAPFLRNLGGADSAPIWEVARATSACPYYFENATFGGQTFRDGGGAGFNNPSLEAFAEVNAIHRWRQEYAEKFSKHHDTLELEDLRQHSTQTHIQHAADKKQELQDAIALFISIGSCNRPLPAHRASKTPPRLNTLAGIHQTATSTYTQRTHEEMARVTWGTDTAYYRLHVVGESTGSMEIDEWGKGTVAGKRVNTTLERIERETGRYLEDAETKECIRACAEKLVAQRRAQL
;
A
#
# COMPACT_ATOMS: atom_id res chain seq x y z
N MET A 1 24.67 7.25 -7.67
CA MET A 1 24.55 5.80 -7.44
C MET A 1 23.08 5.42 -7.47
N THR A 2 22.61 4.81 -8.55
CA THR A 2 21.25 4.27 -8.65
C THR A 2 21.09 3.11 -7.65
N PRO A 3 20.09 3.13 -6.76
CA PRO A 3 19.88 2.01 -5.86
C PRO A 3 19.42 0.81 -6.70
N THR A 4 20.23 -0.24 -6.72
CA THR A 4 19.85 -1.54 -7.31
C THR A 4 18.71 -2.12 -6.50
N TYR A 5 17.49 -1.99 -7.04
CA TYR A 5 16.29 -2.57 -6.45
C TYR A 5 16.42 -4.10 -6.49
N ARG A 6 16.86 -4.71 -5.38
CA ARG A 6 16.82 -6.16 -5.22
C ARG A 6 15.35 -6.56 -5.16
N ALA A 7 14.88 -7.30 -6.17
CA ALA A 7 13.51 -7.81 -6.23
C ALA A 7 13.11 -8.47 -4.89
N PRO A 8 11.95 -8.12 -4.32
CA PRO A 8 11.42 -8.73 -3.09
C PRO A 8 11.38 -10.25 -3.17
N LEU A 9 11.49 -10.91 -2.01
CA LEU A 9 11.38 -12.37 -1.88
C LEU A 9 10.10 -12.91 -2.55
N ALA A 10 8.98 -12.19 -2.46
CA ALA A 10 7.72 -12.55 -3.10
C ALA A 10 7.82 -12.69 -4.64
N ILE A 11 8.58 -11.81 -5.31
CA ILE A 11 8.80 -11.88 -6.77
C ILE A 11 9.64 -13.12 -7.14
N ARG A 12 10.57 -13.52 -6.26
CA ARG A 12 11.36 -14.75 -6.46
C ARG A 12 10.50 -16.02 -6.36
N PHE A 13 9.41 -16.00 -5.59
CA PHE A 13 8.50 -17.15 -5.45
C PHE A 13 7.55 -17.33 -6.64
N GLU A 14 7.12 -16.25 -7.31
CA GLU A 14 6.33 -16.34 -8.55
C GLU A 14 7.13 -16.97 -9.69
N ASN A 15 8.40 -16.57 -9.83
CA ASN A 15 9.32 -17.18 -10.77
C ASN A 15 9.54 -18.67 -10.46
N LEU A 16 9.55 -19.05 -9.17
CA LEU A 16 9.67 -20.44 -8.76
C LEU A 16 8.40 -21.26 -9.07
N SER A 17 7.21 -20.71 -8.84
CA SER A 17 5.94 -21.38 -9.18
C SER A 17 5.78 -21.56 -10.69
N ALA A 18 6.04 -20.52 -11.48
CA ALA A 18 6.01 -20.59 -12.94
C ALA A 18 7.05 -21.57 -13.49
N PHE A 19 8.27 -21.54 -12.94
CA PHE A 19 9.33 -22.49 -13.28
C PHE A 19 8.93 -23.93 -12.97
N ILE A 20 8.39 -24.22 -11.78
CA ILE A 20 7.94 -25.56 -11.40
C ILE A 20 6.81 -26.06 -12.31
N LYS A 21 5.83 -25.20 -12.64
CA LYS A 21 4.75 -25.54 -13.58
C LYS A 21 5.29 -25.83 -14.99
N GLN A 22 6.27 -25.06 -15.46
CA GLN A 22 6.93 -25.30 -16.74
C GLN A 22 7.69 -26.62 -16.75
N GLN A 23 8.40 -26.96 -15.66
CA GLN A 23 9.12 -28.23 -15.54
C GLN A 23 8.17 -29.44 -15.50
N ILE A 24 6.99 -29.30 -14.89
CA ILE A 24 5.95 -30.35 -14.91
C ILE A 24 5.39 -30.52 -16.32
N ALA A 25 5.05 -29.43 -17.01
CA ALA A 25 4.54 -29.49 -18.38
C ALA A 25 5.53 -30.14 -19.36
N LEU A 26 6.82 -29.78 -19.28
CA LEU A 26 7.88 -30.39 -20.08
C LEU A 26 8.10 -31.87 -19.76
N ALA A 27 7.85 -32.28 -18.52
CA ALA A 27 7.93 -33.69 -18.13
C ALA A 27 6.71 -34.48 -18.60
N ASP A 28 5.52 -33.86 -18.62
CA ASP A 28 4.29 -34.51 -19.11
C ASP A 28 4.26 -34.64 -20.64
N GLU A 29 4.94 -33.75 -21.38
CA GLU A 29 5.13 -33.85 -22.84
C GLU A 29 6.15 -34.91 -23.26
N LYS A 30 7.08 -35.29 -22.39
CA LYS A 30 8.00 -36.41 -22.63
C LYS A 30 7.25 -37.74 -22.42
N ASP A 31 6.70 -38.26 -23.51
CA ASP A 31 6.06 -39.58 -23.67
C ASP A 31 6.24 -40.55 -22.49
N ALA A 32 5.13 -40.98 -21.89
CA ALA A 32 5.03 -41.86 -20.71
C ALA A 32 5.70 -43.25 -20.87
N GLY A 33 6.27 -43.56 -22.03
CA GLY A 33 6.91 -44.85 -22.34
C GLY A 33 8.41 -44.94 -22.09
N ARG A 34 9.10 -43.87 -21.67
CA ARG A 34 10.57 -43.87 -21.44
C ARG A 34 11.05 -43.18 -20.17
N GLN A 35 10.16 -42.86 -19.24
CA GLN A 35 10.58 -42.25 -17.97
C GLN A 35 11.11 -43.30 -17.01
N THR A 36 12.27 -43.04 -16.42
CA THR A 36 12.82 -43.90 -15.36
C THR A 36 12.06 -43.66 -14.04
N ASP A 37 12.04 -44.65 -13.13
CA ASP A 37 11.36 -44.51 -11.83
C ASP A 37 11.86 -43.30 -11.02
N SER A 38 13.15 -42.95 -11.16
CA SER A 38 13.76 -41.76 -10.55
C SER A 38 13.24 -40.44 -11.13
N GLU A 39 12.95 -40.39 -12.43
CA GLU A 39 12.34 -39.21 -13.07
C GLU A 39 10.88 -39.07 -12.67
N MET A 40 10.13 -40.18 -12.57
CA MET A 40 8.77 -40.15 -12.04
C MET A 40 8.70 -39.68 -10.59
N GLU A 41 9.63 -40.12 -9.73
CA GLU A 41 9.69 -39.66 -8.33
C GLU A 41 10.04 -38.16 -8.22
N LYS A 42 10.88 -37.65 -9.13
CA LYS A 42 11.19 -36.23 -9.23
C LYS A 42 10.01 -35.40 -9.73
N VAL A 43 9.27 -35.88 -10.73
CA VAL A 43 8.05 -35.23 -11.23
C VAL A 43 6.95 -35.24 -10.18
N GLU A 44 6.77 -36.34 -9.45
CA GLU A 44 5.82 -36.44 -8.35
C GLU A 44 6.19 -35.50 -7.19
N SER A 45 7.49 -35.37 -6.88
CA SER A 45 7.98 -34.38 -5.92
C SER A 45 7.76 -32.94 -6.37
N LEU A 46 7.94 -32.64 -7.67
CA LEU A 46 7.62 -31.35 -8.26
C LEU A 46 6.12 -31.08 -8.28
N ARG A 47 5.27 -32.09 -8.53
CA ARG A 47 3.81 -31.99 -8.43
C ARG A 47 3.36 -31.76 -6.99
N ARG A 48 3.99 -32.42 -6.01
CA ARG A 48 3.76 -32.15 -4.58
C ARG A 48 4.17 -30.74 -4.20
N LEU A 49 5.32 -30.25 -4.67
CA LEU A 49 5.77 -28.86 -4.52
C LEU A 49 4.84 -27.88 -5.24
N SER A 50 4.38 -28.19 -6.45
CA SER A 50 3.42 -27.40 -7.21
C SER A 50 2.08 -27.34 -6.50
N ASN A 51 1.57 -28.44 -5.95
CA ASN A 51 0.36 -28.46 -5.13
C ASN A 51 0.56 -27.73 -3.79
N LEU A 52 1.79 -27.73 -3.25
CA LEU A 52 2.17 -26.91 -2.09
C LEU A 52 2.22 -25.41 -2.41
N LEU A 53 2.52 -25.07 -3.68
CA LEU A 53 2.69 -23.71 -4.18
C LEU A 53 1.43 -23.17 -4.88
N ASP A 54 0.57 -24.05 -5.39
CA ASP A 54 -0.83 -23.81 -5.80
C ASP A 54 -1.67 -23.72 -4.53
N LEU A 55 -1.35 -22.67 -3.78
CA LEU A 55 -2.04 -22.30 -2.57
C LEU A 55 -3.45 -21.87 -2.99
N ARG A 56 -4.38 -22.82 -2.95
CA ARG A 56 -5.80 -22.47 -2.91
C ARG A 56 -5.95 -21.44 -1.79
N PRO A 57 -6.52 -20.28 -2.08
CA PRO A 57 -6.63 -19.23 -1.09
C PRO A 57 -7.44 -19.73 0.10
N LYS A 58 -7.00 -19.34 1.30
CA LYS A 58 -7.64 -19.74 2.55
C LYS A 58 -9.13 -19.36 2.58
N TYR A 59 -9.49 -18.24 1.94
CA TYR A 59 -10.83 -17.66 2.01
C TYR A 59 -11.48 -17.47 0.65
N ASN A 60 -12.80 -17.69 0.62
CA ASN A 60 -13.62 -17.49 -0.57
C ASN A 60 -13.80 -15.98 -0.85
N PRO A 61 -13.42 -15.50 -2.05
CA PRO A 61 -13.52 -14.09 -2.41
C PRO A 61 -14.95 -13.54 -2.43
N LYS A 62 -15.96 -14.40 -2.65
CA LYS A 62 -17.37 -14.01 -2.74
C LYS A 62 -17.92 -13.45 -1.43
N SER A 63 -17.39 -13.86 -0.28
CA SER A 63 -17.85 -13.35 1.01
C SER A 63 -17.35 -11.92 1.25
N VAL A 64 -16.09 -11.64 0.91
CA VAL A 64 -15.51 -10.29 0.99
C VAL A 64 -16.21 -9.35 0.00
N LYS A 65 -16.45 -9.81 -1.25
CA LYS A 65 -17.21 -9.05 -2.24
C LYS A 65 -18.58 -8.62 -1.69
N ARG A 66 -19.38 -9.57 -1.21
CA ARG A 66 -20.72 -9.30 -0.66
C ARG A 66 -20.67 -8.33 0.52
N ALA A 67 -19.66 -8.46 1.39
CA ALA A 67 -19.49 -7.55 2.52
C ALA A 67 -19.18 -6.12 2.04
N ILE A 68 -18.28 -5.95 1.07
CA ILE A 68 -17.95 -4.63 0.49
C ILE A 68 -19.18 -4.03 -0.20
N GLU A 69 -19.87 -4.80 -1.04
CA GLU A 69 -21.09 -4.35 -1.72
C GLU A 69 -22.16 -3.88 -0.73
N SER A 70 -22.34 -4.60 0.39
CA SER A 70 -23.28 -4.22 1.45
C SER A 70 -22.88 -2.89 2.13
N VAL A 71 -21.59 -2.66 2.36
CA VAL A 71 -21.10 -1.39 2.93
C VAL A 71 -21.32 -0.25 1.96
N VAL A 72 -20.97 -0.43 0.68
CA VAL A 72 -21.14 0.59 -0.36
C VAL A 72 -22.63 0.96 -0.49
N GLN A 73 -23.52 -0.03 -0.54
CA GLN A 73 -24.97 0.21 -0.63
C GLN A 73 -25.51 1.00 0.57
N ARG A 74 -24.98 0.77 1.79
CA ARG A 74 -25.41 1.47 3.00
C ARG A 74 -25.11 2.97 2.96
N TYR A 75 -23.95 3.36 2.42
CA TYR A 75 -23.49 4.75 2.44
C TYR A 75 -23.82 5.54 1.18
N GLU A 76 -24.28 4.87 0.12
CA GLU A 76 -24.76 5.51 -1.12
C GLU A 76 -26.16 5.00 -1.51
N PRO A 77 -27.19 5.16 -0.66
CA PRO A 77 -28.50 4.53 -0.85
C PRO A 77 -29.28 5.10 -2.05
N GLU A 78 -28.98 6.33 -2.49
CA GLU A 78 -29.79 7.03 -3.51
C GLU A 78 -29.71 6.42 -4.92
N ARG A 79 -28.78 5.50 -5.16
CA ARG A 79 -28.60 4.84 -6.47
C ARG A 79 -29.46 3.61 -6.70
N ASP A 80 -30.22 3.14 -5.71
CA ASP A 80 -31.20 2.03 -5.86
C ASP A 80 -32.26 2.30 -6.96
N LYS A 81 -32.33 3.53 -7.50
CA LYS A 81 -33.17 3.88 -8.65
C LYS A 81 -32.58 3.49 -10.02
N GLN A 82 -31.31 3.06 -10.11
CA GLN A 82 -30.66 2.70 -11.38
C GLN A 82 -29.78 1.44 -11.24
N PRO A 83 -30.34 0.22 -11.39
CA PRO A 83 -29.65 -1.04 -11.09
C PRO A 83 -28.41 -1.34 -11.95
N TRP A 84 -28.23 -0.64 -13.07
CA TRP A 84 -27.10 -0.80 -13.99
C TRP A 84 -25.89 0.09 -13.66
N LYS A 85 -25.99 1.01 -12.70
CA LYS A 85 -24.91 1.98 -12.41
C LYS A 85 -24.00 1.50 -11.28
N GLN A 86 -22.85 0.92 -11.64
CA GLN A 86 -21.84 0.48 -10.66
C GLN A 86 -21.25 1.67 -9.89
N TYR A 87 -21.02 1.51 -8.57
CA TYR A 87 -20.31 2.51 -7.75
C TYR A 87 -18.84 2.52 -8.14
N THR A 88 -18.42 3.50 -8.93
CA THR A 88 -17.05 3.65 -9.40
C THR A 88 -16.18 4.28 -8.32
N PHE A 89 -14.87 4.03 -8.36
CA PHE A 89 -13.93 4.58 -7.40
C PHE A 89 -13.73 6.09 -7.57
N ALA A 90 -13.80 6.60 -8.81
CA ALA A 90 -13.82 8.03 -9.11
C ALA A 90 -14.92 8.73 -8.28
N ALA A 91 -14.50 9.73 -7.50
CA ALA A 91 -15.38 10.45 -6.57
C ALA A 91 -15.69 11.86 -7.09
N LEU A 92 -16.75 12.44 -6.54
CA LEU A 92 -17.07 13.86 -6.75
C LEU A 92 -16.00 14.76 -6.11
N HIS A 93 -15.83 15.96 -6.65
CA HIS A 93 -14.78 16.91 -6.27
C HIS A 93 -14.95 17.51 -4.86
N ASP A 94 -16.14 17.38 -4.26
CA ASP A 94 -16.51 17.86 -2.93
C ASP A 94 -16.15 16.87 -1.80
N ARG A 95 -15.58 15.71 -2.15
CA ARG A 95 -15.18 14.67 -1.20
C ARG A 95 -13.68 14.59 -1.02
N CYS A 96 -13.27 13.98 0.09
CA CYS A 96 -11.87 13.67 0.32
C CYS A 96 -11.30 12.82 -0.82
N ARG A 97 -10.22 13.32 -1.42
CA ARG A 97 -9.40 12.57 -2.36
C ARG A 97 -8.87 11.32 -1.69
N THR A 98 -9.14 10.16 -2.29
CA THR A 98 -8.74 8.87 -1.73
C THR A 98 -7.86 8.14 -2.75
N ALA A 99 -6.89 7.38 -2.25
CA ALA A 99 -6.08 6.50 -3.06
C ALA A 99 -5.75 5.21 -2.30
N VAL A 100 -5.61 4.09 -3.02
CA VAL A 100 -5.22 2.79 -2.46
C VAL A 100 -4.20 2.09 -3.34
N VAL A 101 -3.28 1.35 -2.71
CA VAL A 101 -2.18 0.67 -3.42
C VAL A 101 -2.51 -0.80 -3.64
N ALA A 102 -2.19 -1.31 -4.83
CA ALA A 102 -2.12 -2.73 -5.14
C ALA A 102 -0.85 -3.02 -5.96
N ILE A 103 -0.48 -4.28 -6.11
CA ILE A 103 0.50 -4.70 -7.12
C ILE A 103 -0.25 -5.22 -8.33
N ALA A 104 -0.12 -4.51 -9.45
CA ALA A 104 -0.63 -4.92 -10.74
C ALA A 104 0.35 -5.86 -11.43
N SER A 105 -0.19 -6.83 -12.16
CA SER A 105 0.52 -7.75 -13.03
C SER A 105 -0.23 -7.89 -14.35
N ASN A 106 0.52 -7.83 -15.46
CA ASN A 106 0.01 -8.17 -16.80
C ASN A 106 0.44 -9.57 -17.26
N GLY A 107 0.98 -10.39 -16.35
CA GLY A 107 1.53 -11.72 -16.64
C GLY A 107 3.02 -11.74 -17.00
N SER A 108 3.62 -10.59 -17.36
CA SER A 108 5.06 -10.49 -17.66
C SER A 108 5.81 -9.61 -16.67
N THR A 109 5.17 -8.54 -16.19
CA THR A 109 5.76 -7.60 -15.24
C THR A 109 4.80 -7.34 -14.08
N THR A 110 5.38 -7.07 -12.91
CA THR A 110 4.64 -6.64 -11.72
C THR A 110 5.08 -5.24 -11.32
N GLN A 111 4.14 -4.36 -11.00
CA GLN A 111 4.43 -3.00 -10.57
C GLN A 111 3.41 -2.49 -9.56
N PRO A 112 3.77 -1.55 -8.67
CA PRO A 112 2.82 -0.87 -7.81
C PRO A 112 1.83 -0.07 -8.65
N HIS A 113 0.56 -0.14 -8.29
CA HIS A 113 -0.54 0.57 -8.91
C HIS A 113 -1.31 1.33 -7.83
N LEU A 114 -1.48 2.62 -8.02
CA LEU A 114 -2.23 3.50 -7.13
C LEU A 114 -3.59 3.79 -7.76
N PHE A 115 -4.65 3.16 -7.23
CA PHE A 115 -6.01 3.53 -7.60
C PHE A 115 -6.36 4.85 -6.94
N ARG A 116 -7.00 5.78 -7.65
CA ARG A 116 -7.30 7.15 -7.19
C ARG A 116 -8.73 7.56 -7.49
N THR A 117 -9.30 8.36 -6.62
CA THR A 117 -10.62 8.97 -6.84
C THR A 117 -10.57 10.29 -7.62
N TYR A 118 -9.39 10.71 -8.08
CA TYR A 118 -9.11 12.02 -8.67
C TYR A 118 -8.09 11.90 -9.81
N ASP A 119 -8.09 12.89 -10.70
CA ASP A 119 -7.15 12.97 -11.81
C ASP A 119 -5.75 13.39 -11.35
N HIS A 120 -4.72 12.78 -11.92
CA HIS A 120 -3.33 13.14 -11.77
C HIS A 120 -2.63 13.12 -13.12
N ASN A 121 -2.70 14.26 -13.82
CA ASN A 121 -2.22 14.41 -15.20
C ASN A 121 -0.79 15.00 -15.29
N SER A 122 0.07 14.79 -14.28
CA SER A 122 1.42 15.40 -14.26
C SER A 122 2.34 14.74 -15.28
N SER A 123 2.24 15.14 -16.54
CA SER A 123 3.03 14.63 -17.66
C SER A 123 4.49 15.10 -17.66
N ASP A 124 4.81 16.17 -16.91
CA ASP A 124 6.01 16.95 -17.19
C ASP A 124 7.21 16.57 -16.31
N HIS A 125 6.99 15.87 -15.19
CA HIS A 125 8.06 15.42 -14.30
C HIS A 125 7.77 14.00 -13.77
N PRO A 126 8.26 12.94 -14.46
CA PRO A 126 8.15 11.58 -13.96
C PRO A 126 9.04 11.42 -12.71
N ALA A 127 8.48 11.71 -11.54
CA ALA A 127 9.13 11.34 -10.30
C ALA A 127 9.08 9.81 -10.15
N PRO A 128 10.15 9.14 -9.70
CA PRO A 128 10.25 7.67 -9.63
C PRO A 128 9.21 7.01 -8.70
N PHE A 129 8.50 7.82 -7.93
CA PHE A 129 7.46 7.41 -6.99
C PHE A 129 6.04 7.56 -7.55
N LEU A 130 5.87 8.23 -8.70
CA LEU A 130 4.56 8.37 -9.32
C LEU A 130 4.13 7.05 -9.97
N ARG A 131 2.87 6.67 -9.73
CA ARG A 131 2.29 5.42 -10.21
C ARG A 131 1.18 5.72 -11.21
N ASN A 132 1.15 5.04 -12.35
CA ASN A 132 0.00 4.99 -13.28
C ASN A 132 -0.80 6.30 -13.39
N LEU A 133 -0.14 7.37 -13.86
CA LEU A 133 -0.74 8.71 -14.03
C LEU A 133 -1.92 8.68 -15.01
N GLY A 134 -2.81 9.66 -14.89
CA GLY A 134 -4.00 9.80 -15.72
C GLY A 134 -5.25 10.22 -14.93
N GLY A 135 -6.41 9.90 -15.49
CA GLY A 135 -7.70 10.20 -14.86
C GLY A 135 -8.03 9.32 -13.65
N ALA A 136 -9.03 9.74 -12.89
CA ALA A 136 -9.59 8.97 -11.77
C ALA A 136 -10.06 7.58 -12.21
N ASP A 137 -9.90 6.59 -11.32
CA ASP A 137 -10.23 5.20 -11.64
C ASP A 137 -11.74 4.98 -11.71
N SER A 138 -12.22 4.56 -12.87
CA SER A 138 -13.64 4.24 -13.10
C SER A 138 -14.03 2.82 -12.68
N ALA A 139 -13.08 2.01 -12.19
CA ALA A 139 -13.35 0.68 -11.69
C ALA A 139 -14.34 0.71 -10.50
N PRO A 140 -15.23 -0.28 -10.36
CA PRO A 140 -16.09 -0.41 -9.20
C PRO A 140 -15.32 -0.43 -7.88
N ILE A 141 -15.85 0.23 -6.85
CA ILE A 141 -15.25 0.28 -5.51
C ILE A 141 -14.95 -1.12 -4.97
N TRP A 142 -15.82 -2.10 -5.22
CA TRP A 142 -15.61 -3.48 -4.75
C TRP A 142 -14.43 -4.19 -5.46
N GLU A 143 -14.15 -3.85 -6.72
CA GLU A 143 -13.00 -4.38 -7.46
C GLU A 143 -11.70 -3.77 -6.95
N VAL A 144 -11.69 -2.45 -6.73
CA VAL A 144 -10.55 -1.72 -6.16
C VAL A 144 -10.27 -2.20 -4.73
N ALA A 145 -11.30 -2.34 -3.89
CA ALA A 145 -11.19 -2.87 -2.55
C ALA A 145 -10.65 -4.31 -2.54
N ARG A 146 -11.12 -5.16 -3.47
CA ARG A 146 -10.59 -6.52 -3.66
C ARG A 146 -9.13 -6.52 -4.11
N ALA A 147 -8.74 -5.63 -5.02
CA ALA A 147 -7.37 -5.52 -5.50
C ALA A 147 -6.39 -5.20 -4.37
N THR A 148 -6.72 -4.21 -3.53
CA THR A 148 -5.84 -3.78 -2.43
C THR A 148 -5.85 -4.78 -1.26
N SER A 149 -6.93 -5.55 -1.06
CA SER A 149 -7.04 -6.51 0.06
C SER A 149 -6.74 -7.97 -0.33
N ALA A 150 -6.40 -8.25 -1.59
CA ALA A 150 -6.14 -9.61 -2.08
C ALA A 150 -4.75 -10.09 -1.62
N CYS A 151 -4.62 -10.30 -0.31
CA CYS A 151 -3.38 -10.75 0.29
C CYS A 151 -3.04 -12.15 -0.24
N PRO A 152 -1.82 -12.35 -0.79
CA PRO A 152 -1.36 -13.66 -1.20
C PRO A 152 -1.58 -14.70 -0.09
N TYR A 153 -1.92 -15.93 -0.47
CA TYR A 153 -2.26 -17.06 0.41
C TYR A 153 -3.62 -16.97 1.10
N TYR A 154 -4.16 -15.77 1.31
CA TYR A 154 -5.48 -15.58 1.92
C TYR A 154 -6.61 -15.52 0.91
N PHE A 155 -6.42 -14.76 -0.17
CA PHE A 155 -7.45 -14.50 -1.16
C PHE A 155 -6.94 -14.72 -2.58
N GLU A 156 -7.86 -15.08 -3.49
CA GLU A 156 -7.60 -15.04 -4.93
C GLU A 156 -7.27 -13.60 -5.34
N ASN A 157 -6.29 -13.46 -6.25
CA ASN A 157 -6.00 -12.20 -6.92
C ASN A 157 -7.27 -11.63 -7.58
N ALA A 158 -7.37 -10.30 -7.66
CA ALA A 158 -8.45 -9.64 -8.37
C ALA A 158 -8.07 -9.46 -9.85
N THR A 159 -8.94 -9.84 -10.78
CA THR A 159 -8.66 -9.69 -12.22
C THR A 159 -9.77 -8.86 -12.88
N PHE A 160 -9.40 -7.71 -13.42
CA PHE A 160 -10.27 -6.79 -14.15
C PHE A 160 -9.44 -5.84 -15.01
N GLY A 161 -10.03 -5.25 -16.05
CA GLY A 161 -9.31 -4.31 -16.93
C GLY A 161 -8.06 -4.90 -17.61
N GLY A 162 -8.04 -6.21 -17.87
CA GLY A 162 -6.89 -6.91 -18.47
C GLY A 162 -5.68 -7.07 -17.54
N GLN A 163 -5.80 -6.71 -16.26
CA GLN A 163 -4.74 -6.80 -15.27
C GLN A 163 -5.15 -7.71 -14.11
N THR A 164 -4.14 -8.27 -13.45
CA THR A 164 -4.30 -9.04 -12.20
C THR A 164 -3.67 -8.28 -11.06
N PHE A 165 -4.40 -8.11 -9.96
CA PHE A 165 -4.01 -7.32 -8.81
C PHE A 165 -3.94 -8.17 -7.55
N ARG A 166 -2.99 -7.81 -6.68
CA ARG A 166 -2.83 -8.35 -5.33
C ARG A 166 -2.51 -7.25 -4.33
N ASP A 167 -2.66 -7.56 -3.05
CA ASP A 167 -2.33 -6.69 -1.93
C ASP A 167 -0.88 -6.17 -2.00
N GLY A 168 -0.70 -4.90 -1.64
CA GLY A 168 0.59 -4.20 -1.69
C GLY A 168 1.56 -4.56 -0.57
N GLY A 169 1.09 -5.17 0.52
CA GLY A 169 1.82 -5.30 1.77
C GLY A 169 3.04 -6.21 1.68
N GLY A 170 2.91 -7.37 1.03
CA GLY A 170 4.04 -8.28 0.77
C GLY A 170 5.11 -7.70 -0.15
N ALA A 171 4.80 -6.62 -0.86
CA ALA A 171 5.71 -5.89 -1.73
C ALA A 171 6.24 -4.59 -1.10
N GLY A 172 5.90 -4.31 0.16
CA GLY A 172 6.40 -3.15 0.91
C GLY A 172 5.52 -1.91 0.88
N PHE A 173 4.26 -2.03 0.45
CA PHE A 173 3.30 -0.92 0.38
C PHE A 173 2.20 -1.01 1.45
N ASN A 174 2.44 -1.74 2.54
CA ASN A 174 1.50 -1.88 3.65
C ASN A 174 1.38 -0.62 4.53
N ASN A 175 2.39 0.24 4.49
CA ASN A 175 2.33 1.60 5.01
C ASN A 175 2.38 2.55 3.79
N PRO A 176 1.25 3.06 3.30
CA PRO A 176 1.22 3.89 2.09
C PRO A 176 1.69 5.33 2.34
N SER A 177 2.29 5.64 3.50
CA SER A 177 2.58 7.03 3.89
C SER A 177 3.52 7.74 2.91
N LEU A 178 4.57 7.05 2.45
CA LEU A 178 5.49 7.64 1.46
C LEU A 178 4.84 7.80 0.09
N GLU A 179 4.02 6.84 -0.33
CA GLU A 179 3.27 6.95 -1.60
C GLU A 179 2.29 8.14 -1.53
N ALA A 180 1.56 8.29 -0.44
CA ALA A 180 0.64 9.41 -0.23
C ALA A 180 1.37 10.76 -0.14
N PHE A 181 2.50 10.83 0.58
CA PHE A 181 3.30 12.04 0.69
C PHE A 181 3.89 12.46 -0.66
N ALA A 182 4.46 11.51 -1.42
CA ALA A 182 4.98 11.77 -2.75
C ALA A 182 3.87 12.20 -3.73
N GLU A 183 2.74 11.52 -3.71
CA GLU A 183 1.57 11.80 -4.54
C GLU A 183 1.04 13.23 -4.31
N VAL A 184 0.80 13.61 -3.05
CA VAL A 184 0.29 14.96 -2.72
C VAL A 184 1.32 16.02 -3.07
N ASN A 185 2.60 15.81 -2.76
CA ASN A 185 3.65 16.75 -3.15
C ASN A 185 3.72 16.93 -4.67
N ALA A 186 3.58 15.87 -5.47
CA ALA A 186 3.59 16.01 -6.92
C ALA A 186 2.40 16.82 -7.43
N ILE A 187 1.20 16.58 -6.89
CA ILE A 187 -0.02 17.33 -7.25
C ILE A 187 0.13 18.82 -6.93
N HIS A 188 0.76 19.16 -5.80
CA HIS A 188 0.85 20.54 -5.32
C HIS A 188 2.09 21.30 -5.79
N ARG A 189 3.25 20.64 -5.97
CA ARG A 189 4.43 21.26 -6.61
C ARG A 189 4.12 21.72 -8.02
N TRP A 190 3.33 20.94 -8.76
CA TRP A 190 2.84 21.35 -10.07
C TRP A 190 2.02 22.66 -10.00
N ARG A 191 1.18 22.85 -8.97
CA ARG A 191 0.42 24.10 -8.81
C ARG A 191 1.31 25.32 -8.58
N GLN A 192 2.39 25.18 -7.82
CA GLN A 192 3.32 26.28 -7.53
C GLN A 192 4.20 26.62 -8.74
N GLU A 193 4.78 25.62 -9.42
CA GLU A 193 5.60 25.84 -10.61
C GLU A 193 4.80 26.39 -11.81
N TYR A 194 3.53 25.99 -11.94
CA TYR A 194 2.62 26.50 -12.98
C TYR A 194 2.16 27.93 -12.67
N ALA A 195 1.89 28.25 -11.40
CA ALA A 195 1.58 29.61 -10.96
C ALA A 195 2.77 30.58 -11.16
N GLU A 196 4.00 30.14 -10.90
CA GLU A 196 5.21 30.91 -11.18
C GLU A 196 5.45 31.15 -12.68
N LYS A 197 5.20 30.14 -13.53
CA LYS A 197 5.31 30.28 -14.99
C LYS A 197 4.26 31.23 -15.57
N PHE A 198 3.03 31.22 -15.04
CA PHE A 198 1.97 32.13 -15.46
C PHE A 198 2.20 33.57 -14.97
N SER A 199 2.76 33.75 -13.77
CA SER A 199 3.16 35.07 -13.25
C SER A 199 4.25 35.72 -14.11
N LYS A 200 5.26 34.94 -14.53
CA LYS A 200 6.36 35.42 -15.39
C LYS A 200 5.97 35.76 -16.84
N HIS A 201 4.79 35.36 -17.31
CA HIS A 201 4.32 35.68 -18.67
C HIS A 201 3.43 36.93 -18.72
N HIS A 202 3.15 37.58 -17.59
CA HIS A 202 2.47 38.87 -17.57
C HIS A 202 3.40 40.08 -17.43
N ASP A 203 4.70 39.86 -17.18
CA ASP A 203 5.72 40.92 -17.03
C ASP A 203 6.92 40.73 -18.00
N THR A 204 6.66 40.60 -19.30
CA THR A 204 7.70 40.71 -20.33
C THR A 204 7.55 41.99 -21.15
N LEU A 205 8.01 43.08 -20.57
CA LEU A 205 8.69 44.22 -21.20
C LEU A 205 9.78 44.56 -20.15
N GLU A 206 11.03 44.14 -20.24
CA GLU A 206 11.99 44.37 -21.31
C GLU A 206 13.02 43.23 -21.41
N LEU A 207 13.51 43.00 -22.63
CA LEU A 207 14.62 42.13 -22.99
C LEU A 207 15.93 42.91 -22.88
N GLU A 208 17.01 42.18 -22.55
CA GLU A 208 18.43 42.57 -22.57
C GLU A 208 19.05 42.86 -21.20
N ASP A 209 19.28 41.82 -20.40
CA ASP A 209 20.49 41.68 -19.58
C ASP A 209 20.46 40.34 -18.86
N LEU A 210 21.42 39.45 -19.15
CA LEU A 210 21.90 38.31 -18.33
C LEU A 210 22.59 37.24 -19.21
N ARG A 211 23.52 37.66 -20.07
CA ARG A 211 24.70 36.84 -20.35
C ARG A 211 25.81 37.37 -19.46
N GLN A 212 26.40 36.47 -18.68
CA GLN A 212 27.38 36.70 -17.61
C GLN A 212 26.69 36.96 -16.26
N HIS A 213 26.65 35.94 -15.40
CA HIS A 213 27.14 35.97 -14.01
C HIS A 213 26.84 34.63 -13.29
N SER A 214 27.93 33.89 -13.02
CA SER A 214 28.19 33.07 -11.83
C SER A 214 27.26 31.88 -11.47
N THR A 215 27.84 30.68 -11.60
CA THR A 215 27.37 29.37 -11.14
C THR A 215 27.27 29.20 -9.61
N GLN A 216 27.72 30.18 -8.81
CA GLN A 216 27.62 30.12 -7.34
C GLN A 216 26.25 30.61 -6.84
N THR A 217 25.66 31.61 -7.52
CA THR A 217 24.39 32.23 -7.12
C THR A 217 23.23 31.26 -7.31
N HIS A 218 23.26 30.39 -8.33
CA HIS A 218 22.22 29.39 -8.57
C HIS A 218 22.14 28.30 -7.50
N ILE A 219 23.27 27.94 -6.85
CA ILE A 219 23.29 26.93 -5.79
C ILE A 219 22.70 27.50 -4.51
N GLN A 220 23.02 28.76 -4.19
CA GLN A 220 22.45 29.46 -3.03
C GLN A 220 20.96 29.76 -3.25
N HIS A 221 20.57 30.27 -4.44
CA HIS A 221 19.17 30.49 -4.77
C HIS A 221 18.33 29.21 -4.79
N ALA A 222 18.90 28.06 -5.14
CA ALA A 222 18.22 26.76 -5.08
C ALA A 222 18.11 26.22 -3.64
N ALA A 223 19.09 26.52 -2.78
CA ALA A 223 19.03 26.20 -1.35
C ALA A 223 18.04 27.11 -0.61
N ASP A 224 17.99 28.40 -0.96
CA ASP A 224 17.07 29.38 -0.39
C ASP A 224 15.64 29.17 -0.95
N LYS A 225 15.47 28.83 -2.23
CA LYS A 225 14.16 28.38 -2.78
C LYS A 225 13.67 27.06 -2.17
N LYS A 226 14.57 26.19 -1.71
CA LYS A 226 14.19 24.97 -0.97
C LYS A 226 13.60 25.33 0.41
N GLN A 227 13.87 26.52 0.92
CA GLN A 227 13.40 27.03 2.20
C GLN A 227 12.13 27.91 2.08
N GLU A 228 11.82 28.41 0.88
CA GLU A 228 10.60 29.22 0.60
C GLU A 228 9.40 28.41 0.07
N LEU A 229 9.57 27.13 -0.26
CA LEU A 229 8.43 26.28 -0.59
C LEU A 229 7.68 25.95 0.69
N GLN A 230 6.59 26.68 0.97
CA GLN A 230 5.57 26.21 1.90
C GLN A 230 5.25 24.77 1.53
N ASP A 231 5.48 23.85 2.46
CA ASP A 231 5.15 22.45 2.26
C ASP A 231 3.69 22.35 1.83
N ALA A 232 3.44 21.61 0.76
CA ALA A 232 2.08 21.33 0.28
C ALA A 232 1.20 20.68 1.37
N ILE A 233 1.83 20.09 2.38
CA ILE A 233 1.20 19.28 3.41
C ILE A 233 1.53 19.90 4.76
N ALA A 234 0.58 20.62 5.37
CA ALA A 234 0.78 21.16 6.71
C ALA A 234 0.79 20.08 7.80
N LEU A 235 0.10 18.95 7.56
CA LEU A 235 -0.11 17.90 8.55
C LEU A 235 -0.23 16.53 7.87
N PHE A 236 0.49 15.53 8.37
CA PHE A 236 0.43 14.15 7.91
C PHE A 236 0.18 13.19 9.09
N ILE A 237 -0.86 12.37 9.00
CA ILE A 237 -1.21 11.38 10.02
C ILE A 237 -1.12 9.98 9.42
N SER A 238 -0.36 9.11 10.07
CA SER A 238 -0.18 7.72 9.68
C SER A 238 -0.71 6.81 10.77
N ILE A 239 -1.72 5.98 10.46
CA ILE A 239 -2.34 5.06 11.42
C ILE A 239 -1.92 3.62 11.08
N GLY A 240 -1.36 2.90 12.05
CA GLY A 240 -0.86 1.53 11.89
C GLY A 240 -1.66 0.49 12.67
N SER A 241 -1.83 -0.69 12.09
CA SER A 241 -2.57 -1.83 12.67
C SER A 241 -1.74 -2.72 13.59
N CYS A 242 -0.79 -2.15 14.35
CA CYS A 242 0.21 -2.81 15.23
C CYS A 242 1.56 -3.17 14.57
N ASN A 243 2.56 -3.47 15.41
CA ASN A 243 3.89 -3.94 15.00
C ASN A 243 4.19 -5.31 15.65
N ARG A 244 4.76 -6.26 14.89
CA ARG A 244 5.35 -7.47 15.48
C ARG A 244 6.80 -7.16 15.88
N PRO A 245 7.23 -7.43 17.12
CA PRO A 245 8.65 -7.52 17.39
C PRO A 245 9.23 -8.63 16.50
N LEU A 246 10.35 -8.34 15.81
CA LEU A 246 11.02 -9.34 14.99
C LEU A 246 11.38 -10.54 15.88
N PRO A 247 11.05 -11.78 15.48
CA PRO A 247 11.45 -12.94 16.26
C PRO A 247 12.97 -12.98 16.37
N ALA A 248 13.50 -13.20 17.58
CA ALA A 248 14.93 -13.44 17.77
C ALA A 248 15.37 -14.60 16.86
N HIS A 249 16.39 -14.35 16.03
CA HIS A 249 16.91 -15.33 15.08
C HIS A 249 17.36 -16.61 15.82
N ARG A 250 16.51 -17.65 15.86
CA ARG A 250 16.94 -19.02 16.15
C ARG A 250 17.00 -19.76 14.82
N ALA A 251 18.22 -20.11 14.40
CA ALA A 251 18.44 -20.96 13.25
C ALA A 251 17.84 -22.36 13.51
N SER A 252 16.60 -22.60 13.09
CA SER A 252 16.03 -23.94 13.09
C SER A 252 16.48 -24.69 11.84
N LYS A 253 17.06 -25.87 12.01
CA LYS A 253 17.55 -26.76 10.92
C LYS A 253 16.43 -27.49 10.16
N THR A 254 15.16 -27.22 10.46
CA THR A 254 14.01 -27.88 9.82
C THR A 254 13.47 -27.07 8.65
N PRO A 255 13.16 -27.68 7.50
CA PRO A 255 12.58 -26.97 6.37
C PRO A 255 11.20 -26.41 6.75
N PRO A 256 10.87 -25.20 6.27
CA PRO A 256 9.66 -24.49 6.67
C PRO A 256 8.39 -25.24 6.23
N ARG A 257 7.51 -25.56 7.19
CA ARG A 257 6.13 -26.04 6.92
C ARG A 257 5.29 -24.91 6.27
N LEU A 258 4.17 -25.24 5.63
CA LEU A 258 3.25 -24.29 4.96
C LEU A 258 2.93 -23.00 5.76
N ASN A 259 2.87 -23.07 7.09
CA ASN A 259 2.67 -21.91 7.98
C ASN A 259 3.80 -20.85 7.92
N THR A 260 4.92 -21.15 7.25
CA THR A 260 6.07 -20.24 7.19
C THR A 260 5.92 -19.18 6.09
N LEU A 261 5.19 -19.43 5.00
CA LEU A 261 5.06 -18.43 3.92
C LEU A 261 4.15 -17.25 4.32
N ALA A 262 3.01 -17.54 4.95
CA ALA A 262 2.18 -16.51 5.58
C ALA A 262 2.95 -15.76 6.68
N GLY A 263 3.74 -16.49 7.48
CA GLY A 263 4.64 -15.90 8.48
C GLY A 263 5.73 -15.00 7.87
N ILE A 264 6.32 -15.39 6.74
CA ILE A 264 7.29 -14.57 5.99
C ILE A 264 6.62 -13.30 5.46
N HIS A 265 5.41 -13.42 4.88
CA HIS A 265 4.63 -12.27 4.42
C HIS A 265 4.37 -11.28 5.56
N GLN A 266 3.92 -11.77 6.71
CA GLN A 266 3.64 -10.93 7.89
C GLN A 266 4.92 -10.29 8.47
N THR A 267 6.05 -11.00 8.46
CA THR A 267 7.35 -10.48 8.91
C THR A 267 7.87 -9.39 7.97
N ALA A 268 7.77 -9.61 6.65
CA ALA A 268 8.14 -8.63 5.65
C ALA A 268 7.30 -7.36 5.80
N THR A 269 5.98 -7.51 5.90
CA THR A 269 5.00 -6.44 6.16
C THR A 269 5.43 -5.60 7.38
N SER A 270 5.68 -6.22 8.54
CA SER A 270 6.08 -5.51 9.76
C SER A 270 7.38 -4.70 9.57
N THR A 271 8.36 -5.29 8.88
CA THR A 271 9.64 -4.61 8.57
C THR A 271 9.45 -3.38 7.69
N TYR A 272 8.58 -3.47 6.67
CA TYR A 272 8.32 -2.35 5.76
C TYR A 272 7.55 -1.22 6.43
N THR A 273 6.64 -1.52 7.36
CA THR A 273 5.92 -0.50 8.13
C THR A 273 6.88 0.41 8.88
N GLN A 274 7.83 -0.19 9.58
CA GLN A 274 8.80 0.52 10.42
C GLN A 274 9.75 1.37 9.58
N ARG A 275 10.31 0.80 8.51
CA ARG A 275 11.17 1.55 7.57
C ARG A 275 10.45 2.75 6.96
N THR A 276 9.19 2.58 6.59
CA THR A 276 8.39 3.68 6.03
C THR A 276 8.16 4.77 7.07
N HIS A 277 7.94 4.41 8.34
CA HIS A 277 7.81 5.39 9.41
C HIS A 277 9.11 6.18 9.64
N GLU A 278 10.26 5.48 9.71
CA GLU A 278 11.59 6.11 9.85
C GLU A 278 11.89 7.06 8.69
N GLU A 279 11.57 6.64 7.47
CA GLU A 279 11.76 7.47 6.28
C GLU A 279 10.80 8.67 6.26
N MET A 280 9.53 8.48 6.65
CA MET A 280 8.59 9.60 6.81
C MET A 280 9.10 10.62 7.82
N ALA A 281 9.55 10.17 8.99
CA ALA A 281 10.13 11.04 10.01
C ALA A 281 11.35 11.80 9.46
N ARG A 282 12.20 11.14 8.67
CA ARG A 282 13.37 11.76 8.02
C ARG A 282 12.98 12.81 6.98
N VAL A 283 11.99 12.55 6.13
CA VAL A 283 11.61 13.50 5.06
C VAL A 283 10.80 14.68 5.57
N THR A 284 10.10 14.53 6.69
CA THR A 284 9.39 15.65 7.34
C THR A 284 10.24 16.38 8.39
N TRP A 285 11.41 15.84 8.75
CA TRP A 285 12.31 16.46 9.72
C TRP A 285 12.83 17.81 9.20
N GLY A 286 12.65 18.86 10.00
CA GLY A 286 13.06 20.22 9.64
C GLY A 286 12.19 20.89 8.58
N THR A 287 11.04 20.30 8.26
CA THR A 287 10.01 20.87 7.38
C THR A 287 8.84 21.42 8.21
N ASP A 288 7.95 22.20 7.61
CA ASP A 288 6.74 22.70 8.29
C ASP A 288 5.65 21.62 8.40
N THR A 289 5.83 20.49 7.72
CA THR A 289 4.95 19.33 7.79
C THR A 289 4.98 18.69 9.19
N ALA A 290 3.88 18.80 9.93
CA ALA A 290 3.73 18.07 11.19
C ALA A 290 3.37 16.59 10.92
N TYR A 291 4.23 15.65 11.34
CA TYR A 291 4.04 14.22 11.15
C TYR A 291 3.65 13.50 12.45
N TYR A 292 2.53 12.78 12.42
CA TYR A 292 2.02 11.98 13.54
C TYR A 292 1.89 10.51 13.13
N ARG A 293 2.48 9.61 13.93
CA ARG A 293 2.37 8.16 13.76
C ARG A 293 1.59 7.56 14.92
N LEU A 294 0.36 7.13 14.65
CA LEU A 294 -0.50 6.47 15.63
C LEU A 294 -0.50 4.97 15.38
N HIS A 295 0.02 4.18 16.30
CA HIS A 295 0.00 2.73 16.19
C HIS A 295 0.13 2.08 17.55
N VAL A 296 -0.56 0.97 17.76
CA VAL A 296 -0.46 0.19 19.00
C VAL A 296 0.93 -0.47 19.06
N VAL A 297 1.66 -0.20 20.14
CA VAL A 297 2.98 -0.77 20.43
C VAL A 297 2.81 -1.81 21.54
N GLY A 298 3.21 -3.06 21.31
CA GLY A 298 3.16 -4.10 22.34
C GLY A 298 3.24 -5.54 21.80
N GLU A 299 3.78 -6.45 22.61
CA GLU A 299 3.90 -7.89 22.29
C GLU A 299 2.52 -8.58 22.17
N SER A 300 1.53 -8.04 22.89
CA SER A 300 0.17 -8.58 23.00
C SER A 300 -0.64 -8.46 21.71
N THR A 301 -0.39 -7.49 20.83
CA THR A 301 -1.04 -7.43 19.51
C THR A 301 -0.14 -7.94 18.39
N GLY A 302 1.18 -7.83 18.57
CA GLY A 302 2.16 -8.39 17.63
C GLY A 302 1.87 -9.86 17.35
N SER A 303 1.65 -10.69 18.36
CA SER A 303 1.44 -12.14 18.16
C SER A 303 0.16 -12.55 17.41
N MET A 304 -0.76 -11.62 17.11
CA MET A 304 -2.03 -11.91 16.42
C MET A 304 -1.80 -12.25 14.94
N GLU A 305 -2.45 -13.30 14.43
CA GLU A 305 -2.46 -13.58 12.99
C GLU A 305 -3.41 -12.60 12.28
N ILE A 306 -3.06 -12.18 11.07
CA ILE A 306 -3.86 -11.17 10.32
C ILE A 306 -5.30 -11.62 10.06
N ASP A 307 -5.51 -12.93 10.02
CA ASP A 307 -6.78 -13.58 9.76
C ASP A 307 -7.36 -14.31 10.99
N GLU A 308 -6.83 -14.02 12.17
CA GLU A 308 -7.34 -14.56 13.43
C GLU A 308 -8.80 -14.11 13.63
N TRP A 309 -9.69 -15.06 13.90
CA TRP A 309 -11.11 -14.79 14.17
C TRP A 309 -11.64 -15.72 15.25
N GLY A 310 -11.27 -15.43 16.49
CA GLY A 310 -11.60 -16.21 17.67
C GLY A 310 -13.09 -16.15 18.01
N LYS A 311 -13.63 -17.31 18.42
CA LYS A 311 -15.02 -17.43 18.89
C LYS A 311 -14.98 -17.83 20.36
N GLY A 312 -15.67 -17.09 21.21
CA GLY A 312 -15.78 -17.37 22.63
C GLY A 312 -17.18 -17.14 23.18
N THR A 313 -17.33 -17.34 24.48
CA THR A 313 -18.57 -17.10 25.21
C THR A 313 -18.24 -16.38 26.51
N VAL A 314 -18.86 -15.22 26.75
CA VAL A 314 -18.74 -14.45 27.99
C VAL A 314 -20.13 -14.25 28.57
N ALA A 315 -20.34 -14.67 29.83
CA ALA A 315 -21.65 -14.61 30.50
C ALA A 315 -22.80 -15.21 29.65
N GLY A 316 -22.54 -16.32 28.95
CA GLY A 316 -23.51 -17.01 28.09
C GLY A 316 -23.75 -16.35 26.72
N LYS A 317 -23.14 -15.18 26.43
CA LYS A 317 -23.24 -14.52 25.12
C LYS A 317 -22.05 -14.90 24.24
N ARG A 318 -22.32 -15.21 22.96
CA ARG A 318 -21.26 -15.44 21.96
C ARG A 318 -20.52 -14.14 21.72
N VAL A 319 -19.20 -14.17 21.85
CA VAL A 319 -18.31 -13.02 21.63
C VAL A 319 -17.20 -13.39 20.65
N ASN A 320 -16.62 -12.37 20.02
CA ASN A 320 -15.41 -12.53 19.23
C ASN A 320 -14.20 -12.14 20.10
N THR A 321 -13.46 -13.13 20.55
CA THR A 321 -12.33 -12.93 21.46
C THR A 321 -11.17 -12.18 20.82
N THR A 322 -11.03 -12.26 19.49
CA THR A 322 -10.00 -11.51 18.75
C THR A 322 -10.37 -10.03 18.70
N LEU A 323 -11.63 -9.69 18.41
CA LEU A 323 -12.10 -8.30 18.45
C LEU A 323 -11.98 -7.71 19.85
N GLU A 324 -12.41 -8.43 20.89
CA GLU A 324 -12.25 -7.96 22.28
C GLU A 324 -10.79 -7.71 22.65
N ARG A 325 -9.87 -8.54 22.14
CA ARG A 325 -8.43 -8.32 22.30
C ARG A 325 -7.98 -7.06 21.55
N ILE A 326 -8.36 -6.87 20.30
CA ILE A 326 -8.04 -5.65 19.53
C ILE A 326 -8.56 -4.41 20.25
N GLU A 327 -9.81 -4.42 20.69
CA GLU A 327 -10.44 -3.31 21.41
C GLU A 327 -9.72 -3.00 22.72
N ARG A 328 -9.40 -4.03 23.52
CA ARG A 328 -8.69 -3.84 24.79
C ARG A 328 -7.29 -3.26 24.58
N GLU A 329 -6.51 -3.80 23.65
CA GLU A 329 -5.15 -3.29 23.43
C GLU A 329 -5.18 -1.88 22.79
N THR A 330 -6.15 -1.60 21.93
CA THR A 330 -6.38 -0.24 21.42
C THR A 330 -6.80 0.71 22.54
N GLY A 331 -7.67 0.27 23.46
CA GLY A 331 -8.10 1.04 24.62
C GLY A 331 -6.92 1.42 25.52
N ARG A 332 -6.03 0.47 25.83
CA ARG A 332 -4.79 0.72 26.57
C ARG A 332 -3.89 1.72 25.86
N TYR A 333 -3.70 1.57 24.54
CA TYR A 333 -2.94 2.51 23.74
C TYR A 333 -3.54 3.92 23.81
N LEU A 334 -4.87 4.05 23.71
CA LEU A 334 -5.56 5.34 23.83
C LEU A 334 -5.56 5.90 25.26
N GLU A 335 -5.30 5.08 26.28
CA GLU A 335 -5.20 5.51 27.67
C GLU A 335 -3.81 6.05 28.03
N ASP A 336 -2.79 5.65 27.29
CA ASP A 336 -1.40 6.10 27.45
C ASP A 336 -1.28 7.63 27.35
N ALA A 337 -0.48 8.22 28.24
CA ALA A 337 -0.39 9.67 28.40
C ALA A 337 0.25 10.34 27.17
N GLU A 338 1.34 9.77 26.67
CA GLU A 338 2.05 10.26 25.48
C GLU A 338 1.15 10.16 24.24
N THR A 339 0.44 9.05 24.10
CA THR A 339 -0.54 8.84 23.02
C THR A 339 -1.67 9.87 23.08
N LYS A 340 -2.24 10.13 24.26
CA LYS A 340 -3.27 11.17 24.44
C LYS A 340 -2.77 12.55 24.06
N GLU A 341 -1.55 12.90 24.46
CA GLU A 341 -0.92 14.17 24.13
C GLU A 341 -0.69 14.30 22.62
N CYS A 342 -0.15 13.25 21.99
CA CYS A 342 0.05 13.16 20.54
C CYS A 342 -1.26 13.35 19.76
N ILE A 343 -2.33 12.66 20.16
CA ILE A 343 -3.66 12.80 19.54
C ILE A 343 -4.22 14.21 19.74
N ARG A 344 -4.06 14.79 20.94
CA ARG A 344 -4.53 16.16 21.24
C ARG A 344 -3.81 17.18 20.37
N ALA A 345 -2.48 17.15 20.31
CA ALA A 345 -1.68 18.06 19.51
C ALA A 345 -2.02 17.95 18.00
N CYS A 346 -2.22 16.71 17.52
CA CYS A 346 -2.67 16.44 16.17
C CYS A 346 -4.06 17.06 15.89
N ALA A 347 -5.02 16.85 16.78
CA ALA A 347 -6.37 17.39 16.66
C ALA A 347 -6.40 18.93 16.70
N GLU A 348 -5.60 19.55 17.57
CA GLU A 348 -5.45 21.01 17.64
C GLU A 348 -4.94 21.58 16.31
N LYS A 349 -3.93 20.96 15.69
CA LYS A 349 -3.44 21.35 14.37
C LYS A 349 -4.49 21.16 13.28
N LEU A 350 -5.21 20.03 13.27
CA LEU A 350 -6.31 19.80 12.31
C LEU A 350 -7.37 20.91 12.38
N VAL A 351 -7.81 21.23 13.60
CA VAL A 351 -8.83 22.26 13.82
C VAL A 351 -8.32 23.65 13.42
N ALA A 352 -7.07 23.98 13.77
CA ALA A 352 -6.46 25.25 13.38
C ALA A 352 -6.39 25.39 11.85
N GLN A 353 -5.94 24.35 11.14
CA GLN A 353 -5.89 24.33 9.67
C GLN A 353 -7.27 24.47 9.04
N ARG A 354 -8.27 23.75 9.58
CA ARG A 354 -9.65 23.86 9.09
C ARG A 354 -10.21 25.27 9.27
N ARG A 355 -9.95 25.91 10.41
CA ARG A 355 -10.41 27.27 10.71
C ARG A 355 -9.73 28.34 9.84
N ALA A 356 -8.46 28.15 9.48
CA ALA A 356 -7.75 29.07 8.60
C ALA A 356 -8.26 29.04 7.14
N GLN A 357 -9.03 28.02 6.77
CA GLN A 357 -9.61 27.85 5.42
C GLN A 357 -11.10 28.24 5.32
N LEU A 358 -11.73 28.56 6.45
CA LEU A 358 -13.10 29.10 6.54
C LEU A 358 -13.03 30.62 6.57
#